data_AF-A0A7W1DJ08-F1
#
_entry.id   AF-A0A7W1DJ08-F1
#
_cell.length_a   1.000
_cell.length_b   1.000
_cell.length_c   1.000
_cell.angle_alpha   90.00
_cell.angle_beta   90.00
_cell.angle_gamma   90.00
#
_symmetry.space_group_name_H-M   'P 1'
#
loop_
_entity.id
_entity.type
_entity.pdbx_description
1 polymer ?
#
loop_
_entity_poly.entity_id
_entity_poly.type
_entity_poly.pdbx_seq_one_letter_code
_entity_poly.pdbx_strand_id
1 'polypeptide(L)'
;MRRPLSPDQRRRVEGLVREKEERCGVCGSTDLRCDEDAATYIGGGFNVRVLCTNTGAEAHAGGFGLARDYSITPDEARLVGLV
;
A
#
# COMPACT_ATOMS: atom_id res chain seq x y z
N MET A 1 -9.04 13.24 -5.64
CA MET A 1 -8.20 14.21 -4.91
C MET A 1 -7.17 13.43 -4.11
N ARG A 2 -5.89 13.85 -4.08
CA ARG A 2 -4.86 13.18 -3.27
C ARG A 2 -4.74 13.86 -1.91
N ARG A 3 -4.53 13.08 -0.86
CA ARG A 3 -4.27 13.56 0.51
C ARG A 3 -3.05 12.85 1.08
N PRO A 4 -2.21 13.56 1.85
CA PRO A 4 -1.10 12.93 2.55
C PRO A 4 -1.61 11.99 3.65
N LEU A 5 -0.82 10.94 3.91
CA LEU A 5 -1.01 9.99 4.99
C LEU A 5 -0.07 10.32 6.14
N SER A 6 -0.59 10.31 7.36
CA SER A 6 0.25 10.36 8.56
C SER A 6 1.08 9.08 8.69
N PRO A 7 2.21 9.11 9.42
CA PRO A 7 2.99 7.90 9.72
C PRO A 7 2.15 6.76 10.34
N ASP A 8 1.17 7.10 11.19
CA ASP A 8 0.25 6.12 11.77
C ASP A 8 -0.70 5.52 10.74
N GLN A 9 -1.28 6.35 9.85
CA GLN A 9 -2.14 5.86 8.76
C GLN A 9 -1.36 4.92 7.84
N ARG A 10 -0.12 5.28 7.47
CA ARG A 10 0.76 4.41 6.65
C ARG A 10 0.98 3.06 7.33
N ARG A 11 1.32 3.04 8.62
CA ARG A 11 1.50 1.79 9.37
C ARG A 11 0.24 0.93 9.41
N ARG A 12 -0.94 1.55 9.58
CA ARG A 12 -2.22 0.81 9.57
C ARG A 12 -2.54 0.24 8.20
N VAL A 13 -2.27 0.98 7.12
CA VAL A 13 -2.41 0.49 5.75
C VAL A 13 -1.45 -0.67 5.49
N GLU A 14 -0.18 -0.56 5.89
CA GLU A 14 0.79 -1.66 5.80
C GLU A 14 0.31 -2.90 6.56
N GLY A 15 -0.28 -2.72 7.74
CA GLY A 15 -0.91 -3.79 8.52
C GLY A 15 -2.06 -4.46 7.76
N LEU A 16 -3.00 -3.68 7.23
CA LEU A 16 -4.13 -4.18 6.44
C LEU A 16 -3.67 -4.99 5.21
N VAL A 17 -2.68 -4.47 4.48
CA VAL A 17 -2.11 -5.13 3.30
C VAL A 17 -1.46 -6.47 3.68
N ARG A 18 -0.77 -6.53 4.83
CA ARG A 18 -0.23 -7.79 5.37
C ARG A 18 -1.30 -8.78 5.82
N GLU A 19 -2.34 -8.32 6.51
CA GLU A 19 -3.44 -9.17 6.97
C GLU A 19 -4.18 -9.84 5.81
N LYS A 20 -4.22 -9.17 4.65
CA LYS A 20 -4.80 -9.70 3.41
C LYS A 20 -3.82 -10.52 2.57
N GLU A 21 -2.66 -10.83 3.14
CA GLU A 21 -1.60 -11.63 2.51
C GLU A 21 -1.15 -11.09 1.15
N GLU A 22 -1.24 -9.77 0.94
CA GLU A 22 -0.77 -9.16 -0.29
C GLU A 22 0.74 -9.32 -0.42
N ARG A 23 1.17 -9.63 -1.63
CA ARG A 23 2.57 -9.92 -1.96
C ARG A 23 3.02 -9.09 -3.14
N CYS A 24 4.31 -8.80 -3.17
CA CYS A 24 4.95 -8.25 -4.35
C CYS A 24 4.74 -9.23 -5.52
N GLY A 25 4.13 -8.75 -6.61
CA GLY A 25 3.91 -9.56 -7.81
C GLY A 25 5.20 -9.98 -8.52
N VAL A 26 6.34 -9.38 -8.19
CA VAL A 26 7.64 -9.65 -8.80
C VAL A 26 8.44 -10.70 -8.01
N CYS A 27 8.58 -10.50 -6.69
CA CYS A 27 9.44 -11.37 -5.87
C CYS A 27 8.68 -12.15 -4.78
N GLY A 28 7.36 -11.98 -4.68
CA GLY A 28 6.53 -12.68 -3.69
C GLY A 28 6.68 -12.20 -2.23
N SER A 29 7.53 -11.21 -1.96
CA SER A 29 7.75 -10.67 -0.61
C SER A 29 6.51 -9.94 -0.07
N THR A 30 6.28 -10.05 1.24
CA THR A 30 5.28 -9.30 2.00
C THR A 30 5.84 -8.00 2.60
N ASP A 31 7.09 -7.64 2.28
CA ASP A 31 7.74 -6.41 2.71
C ASP A 31 7.31 -5.23 1.83
N LEU A 32 6.02 -4.91 1.94
CA LEU A 32 5.35 -3.81 1.26
C LEU A 32 5.27 -2.60 2.20
N ARG A 33 5.62 -1.43 1.67
CA ARG A 33 5.50 -0.13 2.34
C ARG A 33 4.46 0.73 1.67
N CYS A 34 3.68 1.44 2.47
CA CYS A 34 2.70 2.39 1.95
C CYS A 34 3.40 3.71 1.62
N ASP A 35 3.10 4.25 0.44
CA ASP A 35 3.55 5.56 0.00
C ASP A 35 2.88 6.69 0.81
N GLU A 36 3.27 7.93 0.56
CA GLU A 36 2.90 9.06 1.41
C GLU A 36 1.50 9.60 1.17
N ASP A 37 0.79 9.14 0.14
CA ASP A 37 -0.52 9.67 -0.23
C ASP A 37 -1.60 8.61 -0.50
N ALA A 38 -2.84 9.04 -0.31
CA ALA A 38 -4.04 8.33 -0.71
C ALA A 38 -4.84 9.18 -1.70
N ALA A 39 -5.28 8.57 -2.79
CA ALA A 39 -6.24 9.15 -3.72
C ALA A 39 -7.66 8.71 -3.37
N THR A 40 -8.61 9.63 -3.33
CA THR A 40 -10.03 9.25 -3.30
C THR A 40 -10.41 8.52 -4.58
N TYR A 41 -11.15 7.43 -4.44
CA TYR A 41 -11.66 6.60 -5.53
C TYR A 41 -13.19 6.71 -5.62
N ILE A 42 -13.73 6.47 -6.82
CA ILE A 42 -15.18 6.52 -7.07
C ILE A 42 -15.88 5.48 -6.17
N GLY A 43 -16.97 5.87 -5.51
CA GLY A 43 -17.68 5.01 -4.56
C GLY A 43 -17.26 5.17 -3.09
N GLY A 44 -16.48 6.20 -2.75
CA GLY A 44 -16.14 6.54 -1.36
C GLY A 44 -14.96 5.74 -0.78
N GLY A 45 -14.29 4.95 -1.62
CA GLY A 45 -13.05 4.26 -1.26
C GLY A 45 -11.81 5.15 -1.46
N PHE A 46 -10.66 4.56 -1.17
CA PHE A 46 -9.35 5.18 -1.38
C PHE A 46 -8.46 4.25 -2.19
N ASN A 47 -7.48 4.83 -2.85
CA ASN A 47 -6.40 4.10 -3.47
C ASN A 47 -5.09 4.61 -2.87
N VAL A 48 -4.22 3.69 -2.46
CA VAL A 48 -2.89 3.99 -1.94
C VAL A 48 -1.86 3.28 -2.78
N ARG A 49 -0.68 3.86 -2.91
CA ARG A 49 0.43 3.16 -3.53
C ARG A 49 1.18 2.34 -2.48
N VAL A 50 1.51 1.10 -2.82
CA VAL A 50 2.39 0.24 -2.03
C VAL A 50 3.62 -0.13 -2.84
N LEU A 51 4.78 -0.14 -2.18
CA LEU A 51 6.10 -0.34 -2.75
C LEU A 51 6.76 -1.56 -2.11
N CYS A 52 7.30 -2.48 -2.90
CA CYS A 52 8.11 -3.54 -2.34
C CYS A 52 9.49 -3.02 -1.92
N THR A 53 9.91 -3.37 -0.71
CA THR A 53 11.18 -2.94 -0.12
C THR A 53 12.22 -4.06 -0.03
N ASN A 54 11.91 -5.25 -0.55
CA ASN A 54 12.86 -6.36 -0.61
C ASN A 54 13.90 -6.14 -1.72
N THR A 55 14.86 -5.24 -1.49
CA THR A 55 15.92 -4.91 -2.46
C THR A 55 16.90 -6.06 -2.71
N GLY A 56 16.91 -7.09 -1.86
CA GLY A 56 17.73 -8.28 -2.03
C GLY A 56 17.18 -9.31 -3.02
N ALA A 57 15.97 -9.11 -3.55
CA ALA A 57 15.42 -9.97 -4.58
C ALA A 57 16.16 -9.76 -5.90
N GLU A 58 16.67 -10.85 -6.50
CA GLU A 58 17.29 -10.82 -7.83
C GLU A 58 16.37 -10.21 -8.90
N ALA A 59 15.06 -10.46 -8.76
CA ALA A 59 14.02 -9.89 -9.62
C ALA A 59 13.89 -8.34 -9.50
N HIS A 60 14.56 -7.70 -8.53
CA HIS A 60 14.64 -6.25 -8.37
C HIS A 60 15.99 -5.67 -8.83
N ALA A 61 16.84 -6.42 -9.54
CA ALA A 61 18.15 -5.96 -10.03
C ALA A 61 18.10 -4.67 -10.90
N GLY A 62 16.92 -4.26 -11.37
CA GLY A 62 16.66 -2.98 -12.05
C GLY A 62 16.24 -1.81 -11.13
N GLY A 63 16.24 -1.97 -9.80
CA GLY A 63 16.08 -0.90 -8.82
C GLY A 63 14.65 -0.57 -8.37
N PHE A 64 13.63 -1.27 -8.88
CA PHE A 64 12.24 -0.97 -8.54
C PHE A 64 11.54 -2.22 -7.99
N GLY A 65 11.34 -2.27 -6.67
CA GLY A 65 10.28 -3.09 -6.11
C GLY A 65 8.95 -2.57 -6.65
N LEU A 66 8.12 -3.46 -7.21
CA LEU A 66 6.93 -3.07 -7.94
C LEU A 66 6.05 -2.12 -7.10
N ALA A 67 5.77 -0.93 -7.65
CA ALA A 67 4.74 -0.04 -7.14
C ALA A 67 3.38 -0.56 -7.62
N ARG A 68 2.47 -0.86 -6.68
CA ARG A 68 1.09 -1.27 -7.00
C ARG A 68 0.11 -0.35 -6.31
N ASP A 69 -0.96 -0.03 -7.01
CA ASP A 69 -2.10 0.67 -6.47
C ASP A 69 -2.99 -0.33 -5.73
N TYR A 70 -3.23 -0.07 -4.44
CA TYR A 70 -4.05 -0.89 -3.56
C TYR A 70 -5.36 -0.16 -3.23
N SER A 71 -6.48 -0.82 -3.54
CA SER A 71 -7.81 -0.26 -3.31
C SER A 71 -8.28 -0.56 -1.88
N ILE A 72 -8.60 0.51 -1.16
CA ILE A 72 -9.16 0.50 0.19
C ILE A 72 -10.65 0.79 0.07
N THR A 73 -11.46 -0.16 0.53
CA THR A 73 -12.92 -0.03 0.65
C THR A 73 -13.31 1.01 1.71
N PRO A 74 -14.55 1.53 1.69
CA PRO A 74 -15.01 2.46 2.72
C PRO A 74 -14.90 1.92 4.16
N ASP A 75 -15.10 0.63 4.38
CA ASP A 75 -15.01 0.01 5.71
C ASP A 75 -13.55 -0.11 6.16
N GLU A 76 -12.65 -0.54 5.28
CA GLU A 76 -11.21 -0.55 5.55
C GLU A 76 -10.68 0.86 5.81
N ALA A 77 -11.20 1.87 5.09
CA ALA A 77 -10.84 3.26 5.28
C ALA A 77 -11.12 3.73 6.72
N ARG A 78 -12.20 3.26 7.35
CA ARG A 78 -12.47 3.55 8.76
C ARG A 78 -11.45 2.91 9.69
N LEU A 79 -11.08 1.65 9.43
CA LEU A 79 -10.09 0.91 10.23
C LEU A 79 -8.71 1.57 10.19
N VAL A 80 -8.29 2.04 9.01
CA VAL A 80 -6.98 2.68 8.82
C VAL A 80 -7.00 4.19 9.07
N GLY A 81 -8.15 4.77 9.45
CA GLY A 81 -8.28 6.17 9.83
C GLY A 81 -8.24 7.15 8.65
N LEU A 82 -8.74 6.74 7.49
CA LEU A 82 -8.85 7.58 6.29
C LEU A 82 -10.15 8.38 6.19
N VAL A 83 -11.14 8.11 7.05
CA VAL A 83 -12.42 8.83 7.14
C VAL A 83 -12.82 9.05 8.59
#